data_AF-A0A7S0DX83-F1
#
_entry.id   AF-A0A7S0DX83-F1
#
_cell.length_a   1.000
_cell.length_b   1.000
_cell.length_c   1.000
_cell.angle_alpha   90.00
_cell.angle_beta   90.00
_cell.angle_gamma   90.00
#
_symmetry.space_group_name_H-M   'P 1'
#
loop_
_entity.id
_entity.type
_entity.pdbx_description
1 polymer ?
#
loop_
_entity_poly.entity_id
_entity_poly.type
_entity_poly.pdbx_seq_one_letter_code
_entity_poly.pdbx_strand_id
1 'polypeptide(L)'
;LELTAESHPRLFWLAKVGLGLFGVVSEVTIQCVPAHQLLERTYVQTRAEVEANHADNLRNQHMRYMWIPHTDAVVVVASNPLPAGAPPPPLPPPAYSEEE
;
A
#
# COMPACT_ATOMS: atom_id res chain seq x y z
N LEU A 1 -10.93 0.97 29.96
CA LEU A 1 -11.69 2.00 29.23
C LEU A 1 -11.78 1.54 27.79
N GLU A 2 -12.99 1.36 27.27
CA GLU A 2 -13.21 0.97 25.88
C GLU A 2 -13.55 2.23 25.08
N LEU A 3 -12.93 2.38 23.91
CA LEU A 3 -13.10 3.53 23.03
C LEU A 3 -13.58 3.03 21.67
N THR A 4 -14.68 3.58 21.16
CA THR A 4 -15.21 3.24 19.84
C THR A 4 -15.51 4.50 19.04
N ALA A 5 -15.95 4.34 17.79
CA ALA A 5 -16.39 5.49 16.99
C ALA A 5 -17.66 6.14 17.57
N GLU A 6 -18.48 5.39 18.30
CA GLU A 6 -19.72 5.83 18.94
C GLU A 6 -19.50 6.23 20.40
N SER A 7 -18.63 5.51 21.11
CA SER A 7 -18.27 5.73 22.52
C SER A 7 -16.99 6.54 22.63
N HIS A 8 -17.09 7.76 23.16
CA HIS A 8 -15.98 8.70 23.31
C HIS A 8 -15.26 9.04 21.98
N PRO A 9 -15.98 9.47 20.92
CA PRO A 9 -15.46 9.64 19.56
C PRO A 9 -14.22 10.53 19.47
N ARG A 10 -14.21 11.63 20.26
CA ARG A 10 -13.07 12.57 20.29
C ARG A 10 -11.82 11.91 20.87
N LEU A 11 -11.97 11.18 21.98
CA LEU A 11 -10.85 10.50 22.63
C LEU A 11 -10.34 9.33 21.79
N PHE A 12 -11.24 8.58 21.13
CA PHE A 12 -10.87 7.53 20.20
C PHE A 12 -10.03 8.07 19.02
N TRP A 13 -10.43 9.21 18.45
CA TRP A 13 -9.63 9.87 17.40
C TRP A 13 -8.26 10.34 17.91
N LEU A 14 -8.21 10.98 19.08
CA LEU A 14 -6.96 11.42 19.69
C LEU A 14 -6.03 10.26 20.03
N ALA A 15 -6.56 9.13 20.50
CA ALA A 15 -5.78 7.94 20.78
C ALA A 15 -5.09 7.37 19.52
N LYS A 16 -5.74 7.43 18.35
CA LYS A 16 -5.17 6.96 17.07
C LYS A 16 -3.97 7.80 16.59
N VAL A 17 -4.02 9.12 16.78
CA VAL A 17 -2.99 10.05 16.28
C VAL A 17 -2.01 10.55 17.34
N GLY A 18 -2.30 10.28 18.62
CA GLY A 18 -1.56 10.80 19.77
C GLY A 18 -0.24 10.09 20.07
N LEU A 19 0.15 9.08 19.28
CA LEU A 19 1.44 8.37 19.38
C LEU A 19 1.77 7.89 20.81
N GLY A 20 0.75 7.48 21.59
CA GLY A 20 0.92 6.99 22.96
C GLY A 20 0.86 8.05 24.06
N LEU A 21 0.65 9.33 23.74
CA LEU A 21 0.53 10.41 24.73
C LEU A 21 -0.59 10.18 25.76
N PHE A 22 -1.69 9.58 25.33
CA PHE A 22 -2.88 9.34 26.17
C PHE A 22 -2.85 7.99 26.90
N GLY A 23 -1.75 7.24 26.78
CA GLY A 23 -1.56 5.93 27.40
C GLY A 23 -1.24 4.83 26.39
N VAL A 24 -1.26 3.58 26.85
CA VAL A 24 -0.95 2.38 26.07
C VAL A 24 -2.24 1.68 25.64
N VAL A 25 -2.34 1.33 24.36
CA VAL A 25 -3.44 0.52 23.82
C VAL A 25 -3.14 -0.95 24.09
N SER A 26 -3.97 -1.62 24.91
CA SER A 26 -3.81 -3.03 25.24
C SER A 26 -4.44 -3.97 24.22
N GLU A 27 -5.56 -3.57 23.61
CA GLU A 27 -6.33 -4.37 22.66
C GLU A 27 -6.92 -3.46 21.58
N VAL A 28 -7.02 -3.97 20.35
CA VAL A 28 -7.66 -3.25 19.23
C VAL A 28 -8.52 -4.21 18.42
N THR A 29 -9.74 -3.79 18.10
CA THR A 29 -10.61 -4.48 17.14
C THR A 29 -10.48 -3.81 15.78
N ILE A 30 -10.08 -4.56 14.74
CA ILE A 30 -9.87 -4.06 13.38
C ILE A 30 -11.01 -4.53 12.48
N GLN A 31 -11.60 -3.63 11.71
CA GLN A 31 -12.60 -3.96 10.70
C GLN A 31 -11.95 -4.66 9.51
N CYS A 32 -12.27 -5.93 9.29
CA CYS A 32 -11.80 -6.69 8.13
C CYS A 32 -12.67 -6.45 6.89
N VAL A 33 -12.03 -6.38 5.72
CA VAL A 33 -12.70 -6.40 4.41
C VAL A 33 -12.70 -7.82 3.84
N PRO A 34 -13.58 -8.15 2.87
CA PRO A 34 -13.56 -9.45 2.21
C PRO A 34 -12.20 -9.78 1.58
N ALA A 35 -11.82 -11.06 1.64
CA ALA A 35 -10.59 -11.53 1.02
C ALA A 35 -10.63 -11.32 -0.49
N HIS A 36 -9.56 -10.74 -1.05
CA HIS A 36 -9.40 -10.47 -2.47
C HIS A 36 -7.93 -10.59 -2.87
N GLN A 37 -7.68 -10.81 -4.16
CA GLN A 37 -6.34 -10.89 -4.71
C GLN A 37 -5.91 -9.52 -5.22
N LEU A 38 -4.65 -9.16 -4.96
CA LEU A 38 -4.02 -7.95 -5.50
C LEU A 38 -2.98 -8.35 -6.54
N LEU A 39 -3.00 -7.69 -7.69
CA LEU A 39 -1.95 -7.79 -8.68
C LEU A 39 -0.98 -6.61 -8.49
N GLU A 40 0.22 -6.94 -8.06
CA GLU A 40 1.34 -6.00 -7.98
C GLU A 40 2.07 -5.91 -9.33
N ARG A 41 2.38 -4.69 -9.76
CA ARG A 41 3.22 -4.39 -10.91
C ARG A 41 4.34 -3.47 -10.45
N THR A 42 5.57 -3.93 -10.63
CA THR A 42 6.77 -3.20 -10.25
C THR A 42 7.58 -2.89 -11.48
N TYR A 43 7.91 -1.62 -11.68
CA TYR A 43 8.68 -1.13 -12.81
C TYR A 43 9.49 0.10 -12.40
N VAL A 44 10.50 0.46 -13.20
CA VAL A 44 11.36 1.61 -12.95
C VAL A 44 10.98 2.74 -13.91
N GLN A 45 10.86 3.95 -13.40
CA GLN A 45 10.65 5.16 -14.18
C GLN A 45 11.66 6.24 -13.79
N THR A 46 11.89 7.20 -14.67
CA THR A 46 12.59 8.44 -14.34
C THR A 46 11.70 9.37 -13.50
N ARG A 47 12.30 10.34 -12.81
CA ARG A 47 11.51 11.33 -12.04
C ARG A 47 10.58 12.14 -12.92
N ALA A 48 11.04 12.53 -14.11
CA ALA A 48 10.24 13.30 -15.07
C ALA A 48 9.03 12.49 -15.59
N GLU A 49 9.23 11.19 -15.86
CA GLU A 49 8.13 10.30 -16.24
C GLU A 49 7.12 10.10 -15.11
N VAL A 50 7.59 9.97 -13.87
CA VAL A 50 6.69 9.84 -12.70
C VAL A 50 5.84 11.09 -12.55
N GLU A 51 6.42 12.28 -12.68
CA GLU A 51 5.70 13.56 -12.60
C GLU A 51 4.66 13.67 -13.73
N ALA A 52 5.05 13.38 -14.97
CA ALA A 52 4.16 13.44 -16.12
C ALA A 52 2.99 12.43 -16.03
N ASN A 53 3.26 11.24 -15.51
CA ASN A 53 2.26 10.16 -15.38
C ASN A 53 1.56 10.14 -14.03
N HIS A 54 1.81 11.11 -13.13
CA HIS A 54 1.32 11.03 -11.75
C HIS A 54 -0.21 10.96 -11.67
N ALA A 55 -0.92 11.77 -12.46
CA ALA A 55 -2.38 11.76 -12.49
C ALA A 55 -2.96 10.41 -12.94
N ASP A 56 -2.29 9.74 -13.88
CA ASP A 56 -2.68 8.43 -14.38
C ASP A 56 -2.39 7.32 -13.36
N ASN A 57 -1.24 7.43 -12.72
CA ASN A 57 -0.81 6.56 -11.64
C ASN A 57 -1.74 6.60 -10.41
N LEU A 58 -2.35 7.75 -10.10
CA LEU A 58 -3.35 7.89 -9.03
C LEU A 58 -4.66 7.14 -9.30
N ARG A 59 -4.87 6.61 -10.51
CA ARG A 59 -6.02 5.74 -10.81
C ARG A 59 -5.86 4.33 -10.22
N ASN A 60 -4.65 3.95 -9.81
CA ASN A 60 -4.41 2.69 -9.10
C ASN A 60 -4.92 2.79 -7.65
N GLN A 61 -5.43 1.70 -7.10
CA GLN A 61 -5.92 1.65 -5.71
C GLN A 61 -4.78 1.83 -4.69
N HIS A 62 -3.63 1.21 -4.96
CA HIS A 62 -2.42 1.34 -4.14
C HIS A 62 -1.23 1.68 -5.03
N MET A 63 -0.47 2.69 -4.62
CA MET A 63 0.70 3.17 -5.35
C MET A 63 1.81 3.51 -4.37
N ARG A 64 3.04 3.10 -4.70
CA ARG A 64 4.25 3.45 -3.95
C ARG A 64 5.36 3.84 -4.90
N TYR A 65 5.98 4.99 -4.62
CA TYR A 65 7.18 5.46 -5.29
C TYR A 65 8.38 5.30 -4.35
N MET A 66 9.37 4.52 -4.75
CA MET A 66 10.61 4.33 -4.01
C MET A 66 11.74 4.92 -4.83
N TRP A 67 12.07 6.19 -4.57
CA TRP A 67 13.12 6.89 -5.27
C TRP A 67 14.50 6.53 -4.70
N ILE A 68 15.42 6.11 -5.57
CA ILE A 68 16.77 5.73 -5.19
C ILE A 68 17.68 6.97 -5.18
N PRO A 69 18.33 7.32 -4.05
CA PRO A 69 19.20 8.48 -3.95
C PRO A 69 20.31 8.48 -5.01
N HIS A 70 20.71 9.68 -5.45
CA HIS A 70 21.76 9.90 -6.46
C HIS A 70 21.51 9.28 -7.84
N THR A 71 20.29 8.79 -8.09
CA THR A 71 19.86 8.30 -9.40
C THR A 71 18.60 9.02 -9.84
N ASP A 72 18.34 8.99 -11.14
CA ASP A 72 17.03 9.41 -11.67
C ASP A 72 15.99 8.27 -11.61
N ALA A 73 16.39 7.08 -11.13
CA ALA A 73 15.54 5.90 -11.10
C ALA A 73 14.59 5.91 -9.88
N VAL A 74 13.30 5.79 -10.17
CA VAL A 74 12.22 5.60 -9.20
C VAL A 74 11.59 4.24 -9.43
N VAL A 75 11.62 3.39 -8.40
CA VAL A 75 10.88 2.12 -8.43
C VAL A 75 9.42 2.43 -8.12
N VAL A 76 8.56 2.21 -9.09
CA VAL A 76 7.12 2.38 -8.99
C VAL A 76 6.48 1.03 -8.74
N VAL A 77 5.69 0.93 -7.69
CA VAL A 77 4.92 -0.26 -7.34
C VAL A 77 3.44 0.09 -7.35
N ALA A 78 2.68 -0.56 -8.23
CA ALA A 78 1.24 -0.41 -8.39
C ALA A 78 0.53 -1.69 -7.99
N SER A 79 -0.43 -1.63 -7.06
CA SER A 79 -1.18 -2.81 -6.64
C SER A 79 -2.68 -2.55 -6.75
N ASN A 80 -3.35 -3.35 -7.58
CA ASN A 80 -4.80 -3.24 -7.83
C ASN A 80 -5.51 -4.57 -7.57
N PRO A 81 -6.78 -4.53 -7.14
CA PRO A 81 -7.57 -5.74 -6.97
C PRO A 81 -7.80 -6.42 -8.32
N LEU A 82 -7.67 -7.74 -8.33
CA LEU A 82 -8.15 -8.54 -9.44
C LEU A 82 -9.68 -8.65 -9.38
N PRO A 83 -10.36 -8.73 -10.54
CA PRO A 83 -11.77 -9.06 -10.58
C PRO A 83 -12.06 -10.36 -9.82
N ALA A 84 -13.20 -10.43 -9.14
CA ALA A 84 -13.58 -11.61 -8.36
C ALA A 84 -13.64 -12.86 -9.25
N GLY A 85 -12.91 -13.91 -8.85
CA GLY A 85 -12.85 -15.17 -9.59
C GLY A 85 -11.91 -15.18 -10.81
N ALA A 86 -11.22 -14.07 -11.11
CA ALA A 86 -10.18 -14.08 -12.13
C ALA A 86 -8.99 -14.93 -11.67
N PRO A 87 -8.43 -15.79 -12.56
CA PRO A 87 -7.20 -16.49 -12.24
C PRO A 87 -6.05 -15.46 -12.09
N PRO A 88 -5.09 -15.70 -11.18
CA PRO A 88 -3.91 -14.86 -11.12
C PRO A 88 -3.15 -14.95 -12.45
N PRO A 89 -2.57 -13.84 -12.93
CA PRO A 89 -1.71 -13.91 -14.11
C PRO A 89 -0.52 -14.85 -13.84
N PRO A 90 0.01 -15.51 -14.89
CA PRO A 90 1.19 -16.34 -14.74
C PRO A 90 2.35 -15.50 -14.19
N LEU A 91 3.14 -16.10 -13.30
CA LEU A 91 4.35 -15.44 -12.80
C LEU A 91 5.31 -15.21 -13.98
N PRO A 92 5.96 -14.04 -14.05
CA PRO A 92 7.02 -13.84 -15.01
C PRO A 92 8.12 -14.89 -14.77
N PRO A 93 8.84 -15.33 -15.82
CA PRO A 93 9.98 -16.22 -15.65
C PRO A 93 11.00 -15.57 -14.70
N PRO A 94 11.74 -16.37 -13.91
CA PRO A 94 12.77 -15.84 -13.03
C PRO A 94 13.76 -15.02 -13.85
N ALA A 95 14.14 -13.84 -13.35
CA ALA A 95 15.06 -12.93 -14.03
C ALA A 95 16.51 -13.45 -14.06
N TYR A 96 16.79 -14.56 -13.37
CA TYR A 96 18.11 -15.17 -13.26
C TYR A 96 18.00 -16.66 -13.62
N SER A 97 18.97 -17.15 -14.39
CA SER A 97 19.17 -18.58 -14.62
C SER A 97 19.80 -19.23 -13.38
N GLU A 98 19.40 -20.45 -13.02
CA GLU A 98 20.00 -21.23 -11.92
C GLU A 98 21.45 -21.70 -12.21
N GLU A 99 22.06 -21.30 -13.34
CA GLU A 99 23.34 -21.82 -13.85
C GLU A 99 24.57 -20.88 -13.67
N GLU A 100 24.64 -20.07 -12.61
CA GLU A 100 25.91 -19.43 -12.20
C GLU A 100 26.35 -19.82 -10.77
#